data_AF-A0A505D9X7-F1
#
_entry.id   AF-A0A505D9X7-F1
#
_cell.length_a   1.000
_cell.length_b   1.000
_cell.length_c   1.000
_cell.angle_alpha   90.00
_cell.angle_beta   90.00
_cell.angle_gamma   90.00
#
_symmetry.space_group_name_H-M   'P 1'
#
loop_
_entity.id
_entity.type
_entity.pdbx_description
1 polymer ?
#
loop_
_entity_poly.entity_id
_entity_poly.type
_entity_poly.pdbx_seq_one_letter_code
_entity_poly.pdbx_strand_id
1 'polypeptide(L)' 'MAPMGHHRLRRVAIAVLLLAPAAGLLWVPWYAGASPRLAGTPFFYWYQLAWVPGCGLCLLAAYALSRHDRHDP' A
#
# COMPACT_ATOMS: atom_id res chain seq x y z
N MET A 1 -0.50 -29.66 16.91
CA MET A 1 -0.01 -28.30 16.58
C MET A 1 -1.04 -27.60 15.71
N ALA A 2 -1.69 -26.55 16.20
CA ALA A 2 -2.84 -25.94 15.54
C ALA A 2 -2.41 -24.95 14.42
N PRO A 3 -3.15 -24.85 13.30
CA PRO A 3 -2.84 -23.98 12.16
C PRO A 3 -3.23 -22.53 12.45
N MET A 4 -2.62 -21.93 13.48
CA MET A 4 -2.92 -20.57 13.94
C MET A 4 -2.16 -19.48 13.15
N GLY A 5 -1.33 -19.88 12.17
CA GLY A 5 -0.45 -18.98 11.42
C GLY A 5 -1.16 -18.17 10.34
N HIS A 6 -1.99 -18.81 9.51
CA HIS A 6 -2.50 -18.20 8.28
C HIS A 6 -3.45 -17.01 8.51
N HIS A 7 -4.32 -17.09 9.52
CA HIS A 7 -5.26 -15.99 9.82
C HIS A 7 -4.58 -14.77 10.45
N ARG A 8 -3.53 -14.97 11.26
CA ARG A 8 -2.74 -13.85 11.80
C ARG A 8 -1.91 -13.19 10.71
N LEU A 9 -1.22 -13.98 9.88
CA LEU A 9 -0.42 -13.48 8.77
C LEU A 9 -1.27 -12.65 7.79
N ARG A 10 -2.49 -13.11 7.50
CA ARG A 10 -3.41 -12.39 6.61
C ARG A 10 -3.90 -11.06 7.18
N ARG A 11 -4.27 -11.01 8.47
CA ARG A 11 -4.65 -9.75 9.13
C ARG A 11 -3.50 -8.76 9.15
N VAL A 12 -2.28 -9.25 9.40
CA VAL A 12 -1.06 -8.43 9.32
C VAL A 12 -0.86 -7.92 7.89
N ALA A 13 -1.03 -8.76 6.87
CA ALA A 13 -0.92 -8.34 5.47
C ALA A 13 -1.96 -7.25 5.12
N ILE A 14 -3.22 -7.40 5.53
CA ILE A 14 -4.26 -6.38 5.31
C ILE A 14 -3.90 -5.07 6.04
N ALA A 15 -3.46 -5.15 7.30
CA ALA A 15 -3.06 -3.98 8.07
C ALA A 15 -1.86 -3.25 7.44
N VAL A 16 -0.84 -3.99 7.00
CA VAL A 16 0.33 -3.44 6.30
C VAL A 16 -0.09 -2.75 5.01
N LEU A 17 -0.98 -3.37 4.23
CA LEU A 17 -1.41 -2.84 2.95
C LEU A 17 -2.24 -1.55 3.10
N LEU A 18 -3.04 -1.45 4.17
CA LEU A 18 -3.77 -0.23 4.51
C LEU A 18 -2.85 0.88 5.06
N LEU A 19 -1.79 0.50 5.78
CA LEU A 19 -0.81 1.43 6.33
C LEU A 19 0.26 1.86 5.30
N ALA A 20 0.51 1.08 4.26
CA ALA A 20 1.48 1.35 3.21
C ALA A 20 1.31 2.74 2.56
N PRO A 21 0.09 3.17 2.14
CA PRO A 21 -0.10 4.51 1.60
C PRO A 21 0.13 5.61 2.62
N ALA A 22 -0.28 5.43 3.88
CA ALA A 22 0.00 6.40 4.93
C ALA A 22 1.52 6.54 5.17
N ALA A 23 2.26 5.43 5.26
CA ALA A 23 3.70 5.43 5.41
C ALA A 23 4.41 6.04 4.20
N GLY A 24 3.92 5.74 2.99
CA GLY A 24 4.42 6.29 1.74
C GLY A 24 4.30 7.80 1.64
N LEU A 25 3.18 8.37 2.11
CA LEU A 25 2.95 9.82 2.17
C LEU A 25 3.58 10.49 3.40
N LEU A 26 3.86 9.79 4.50
CA LEU A 26 4.47 10.40 5.69
C LEU A 26 6.01 10.48 5.59
N TRP A 27 6.64 9.68 4.72
CA TRP A 27 8.09 9.65 4.58
C TRP A 27 8.64 10.82 3.76
N VAL A 28 8.35 12.04 4.22
CA VAL A 28 8.76 13.32 3.63
C VAL A 28 10.25 13.36 3.24
N PRO A 29 11.22 12.96 4.09
CA PRO A 29 12.63 13.08 3.70
C PRO A 29 13.04 12.16 2.53
N TRP A 30 12.24 11.14 2.18
CA TRP A 30 12.53 10.27 1.04
C TRP A 30 12.23 10.94 -0.29
N TYR A 31 11.14 11.72 -0.32
CA TYR A 31 10.62 12.33 -1.54
C TYR A 31 10.76 13.86 -1.57
N ALA A 32 11.31 14.46 -0.51
CA ALA A 32 11.67 15.88 -0.48
C ALA A 32 12.89 16.22 -1.35
N GLY A 33 13.50 15.23 -2.00
CA GLY A 33 14.59 15.43 -2.95
C GLY A 33 14.12 16.22 -4.18
N ALA A 34 14.93 17.20 -4.61
CA ALA A 34 14.70 17.95 -5.85
C ALA A 34 14.94 17.13 -7.13
N SER A 35 15.45 15.90 -6.98
CA SER A 35 15.81 14.95 -8.02
C SER A 35 15.21 13.60 -7.65
N PRO A 36 14.58 12.85 -8.57
CA PRO A 36 14.41 13.09 -10.00
C PRO A 36 13.19 13.95 -10.38
N ARG A 37 13.38 14.82 -11.38
CA ARG A 37 12.30 15.55 -12.05
C ARG A 37 11.77 14.72 -13.22
N LEU A 38 10.45 14.51 -13.28
CA LEU A 38 9.79 13.91 -14.44
C LEU A 38 9.15 15.03 -15.26
N ALA A 39 9.51 15.17 -16.54
CA ALA A 39 8.93 16.18 -17.44
C ALA A 39 8.92 17.63 -16.88
N GLY A 40 9.93 17.99 -16.07
CA GLY A 40 10.01 19.29 -15.38
C GLY A 40 9.26 19.37 -14.06
N THR A 41 8.46 18.36 -13.70
CA THR A 41 7.73 18.27 -12.43
C THR A 41 8.62 17.71 -11.30
N PRO A 42 8.71 18.38 -10.14
CA PRO A 42 9.46 17.89 -8.97
C PRO A 42 8.97 16.53 -8.45
N PHE A 43 9.87 15.78 -7.80
CA PHE A 43 9.60 14.45 -7.26
C PHE A 43 8.35 14.39 -6.38
N PHE A 44 8.21 15.37 -5.49
CA PHE A 44 7.06 15.52 -4.61
C PHE A 44 5.70 15.34 -5.31
N TYR A 45 5.48 16.05 -6.42
CA TYR A 45 4.17 16.10 -7.05
C TYR A 45 3.81 14.82 -7.78
N TRP A 46 4.73 14.30 -8.60
CA TRP A 46 4.44 13.08 -9.35
C TRP A 46 4.36 11.86 -8.43
N TYR A 47 5.12 11.86 -7.32
CA TYR A 47 5.04 10.83 -6.30
C TYR A 47 3.68 10.83 -5.60
N GLN A 48 3.15 11.99 -5.20
CA GLN A 48 1.80 12.13 -4.66
C GLN A 48 0.73 11.65 -5.67
N LEU A 49 0.91 12.00 -6.95
CA LEU A 49 0.03 11.51 -8.04
C LEU A 49 0.12 9.99 -8.23
N ALA A 50 1.30 9.39 -8.15
CA ALA A 50 1.49 7.95 -8.22
C ALA A 50 0.85 7.21 -7.03
N TRP A 51 0.75 7.86 -5.87
CA TRP A 51 0.02 7.31 -4.73
C TRP A 51 -1.50 7.26 -4.91
N VAL A 52 -2.09 8.04 -5.82
CA VAL A 52 -3.54 7.96 -6.12
C VAL A 52 -3.94 6.55 -6.59
N PRO A 53 -3.36 5.97 -7.66
CA PRO A 53 -3.61 4.58 -8.02
C PRO A 53 -2.97 3.61 -7.01
N GLY A 54 -1.87 3.98 -6.34
CA GLY A 54 -1.25 3.17 -5.29
C GLY A 54 -2.19 2.83 -4.13
N CYS A 55 -2.92 3.83 -3.63
CA CYS A 55 -3.96 3.66 -2.61
C CYS A 55 -5.08 2.73 -3.11
N GLY A 56 -5.51 2.92 -4.36
CA GLY A 56 -6.52 2.07 -5.00
C GLY A 56 -6.06 0.61 -5.10
N LEU A 57 -4.82 0.37 -5.52
CA LEU A 57 -4.22 -0.96 -5.59
C LEU A 57 -4.09 -1.60 -4.21
N CYS A 58 -3.66 -0.83 -3.20
CA CYS A 58 -3.60 -1.31 -1.81
C CYS A 58 -4.99 -1.71 -1.30
N LEU A 59 -6.01 -0.89 -1.56
CA LEU A 59 -7.38 -1.22 -1.18
C LEU A 59 -7.91 -2.44 -1.94
N LEU A 60 -7.64 -2.52 -3.25
CA LEU A 60 -8.04 -3.66 -4.09
C LEU A 60 -7.37 -4.95 -3.64
N ALA A 61 -6.08 -4.93 -3.31
CA ALA A 61 -5.40 -6.11 -2.80
C ALA A 61 -5.87 -6.49 -1.38
N ALA A 62 -6.21 -5.52 -0.52
CA ALA A 62 -6.80 -5.79 0.80
C ALA A 62 -8.19 -6.42 0.67
N TYR A 63 -9.00 -5.89 -0.25
CA TYR A 63 -10.30 -6.42 -0.61
C TYR A 63 -10.17 -7.81 -1.23
N ALA A 64 -9.21 -8.01 -2.13
CA ALA A 64 -8.97 -9.28 -2.81
C ALA A 64 -8.53 -10.39 -1.84
N LEU A 65 -7.74 -10.02 -0.83
CA LEU A 65 -7.31 -10.93 0.22
C LEU A 65 -8.45 -11.25 1.21
N SER A 66 -9.35 -10.29 1.44
CA SER A 66 -10.53 -10.47 2.31
C SER A 66 -11.65 -11.27 1.63
N ARG A 67 -11.84 -11.13 0.30
CA ARG A 67 -12.85 -11.90 -0.45
C ARG A 67 -12.46 -13.36 -0.63
N HIS A 68 -11.16 -13.68 -0.64
CA HIS A 68 -10.67 -15.05 -0.78
C HIS A 68 -11.17 -15.95 0.37
N ASP A 69 -11.35 -15.40 1.58
CA ASP A 69 -11.94 -16.12 2.73
C ASP A 69 -13.45 -16.37 2.61
N ARG A 70 -14.17 -15.60 1.78
CA ARG A 70 -15.64 -15.72 1.65
C ARG A 70 -16.04 -16.80 0.64
N HIS A 71 -15.10 -17.25 -0.19
CA HIS A 71 -15.33 -18.15 -1.31
C HIS A 71 -14.63 -19.51 -1.10
N ASP A 72 -14.53 -19.96 0.16
CA ASP A 72 -14.27 -21.36 0.50
C ASP A 72 -15.64 -22.03 0.80
N PRO A 73 -16.31 -22.66 -0.19
CA PRO A 73 -17.50 -23.50 0.02
C PRO A 73 -17.17 -24.87 0.63
#